data_AF-A0A963LPX6-F1
#
_entry.id   AF-A0A963LPX6-F1
#
_cell.length_a   1.000
_cell.length_b   1.000
_cell.length_c   1.000
_cell.angle_alpha   90.00
_cell.angle_beta   90.00
_cell.angle_gamma   90.00
#
_symmetry.space_group_name_H-M   'P 1'
#
loop_
_entity.id
_entity.type
_entity.pdbx_description
1 polymer ?
#
loop_
_entity_poly.entity_id
_entity_poly.type
_entity_poly.pdbx_seq_one_letter_code
_entity_poly.pdbx_strand_id
1 'polypeptide(L)'
;GVPYPVLARASFGVWGANLAAVVRAIVAIFWYGAQTAAASGALVALLVRHESMLQFHQGTHWFGHSGLEVICYVIMWALQLLIIQKGMETVRRFQDWAGPAVWVAMLVLAVGLTIKAGGFSMEHGIPMDVLLDKTRDAGVNGQPGSFWALTAVGATWITYFAALYLNFCDFSRYAKDRAAVTRGNLWGLPVNLIAFSLVAGVTTISAYHVYGEVLLHPEQISAKFDSWVLAAIAALTFAVATLGINVVANFVSSAFDISNVFPRQISFKRGGYIAALIALVLYPFSPWDGNAAHFVNAIGATMGPLLGIILVDYYLIARGQLDVAALYQEHGRYRYSGGWNLAALIATGVGALFSSILPNFTSWLPPWWGTYGWFFGVLIGGGLYWVLSAVMPRPVPAGA
;
A
#
# COMPACT_ATOMS: atom_id res chain seq x y z
N GLY A 1 1.42 -23.71 -1.47
CA GLY A 1 1.82 -22.37 -1.94
C GLY A 1 3.10 -21.93 -1.25
N VAL A 2 3.82 -20.97 -1.83
CA VAL A 2 5.06 -20.41 -1.26
C VAL A 2 4.90 -18.91 -0.99
N PRO A 3 5.58 -18.33 0.02
CA PRO A 3 5.58 -16.90 0.24
C PRO A 3 6.37 -16.16 -0.84
N TYR A 4 6.14 -14.85 -0.96
CA TYR A 4 6.74 -14.01 -2.00
C TYR A 4 8.27 -14.05 -2.04
N PRO A 5 8.99 -13.88 -0.92
CA PRO A 5 10.44 -13.91 -0.97
C PRO A 5 11.00 -15.27 -1.40
N VAL A 6 10.27 -16.37 -1.17
CA VAL A 6 10.66 -17.70 -1.65
C VAL A 6 10.37 -17.84 -3.14
N LEU A 7 9.22 -17.34 -3.62
CA LEU A 7 8.90 -17.30 -5.05
C LEU A 7 9.95 -16.49 -5.83
N ALA A 8 10.36 -15.34 -5.30
CA ALA A 8 11.36 -14.47 -5.92
C ALA A 8 12.71 -15.16 -6.14
N ARG A 9 13.05 -16.23 -5.40
CA ARG A 9 14.28 -17.00 -5.61
C ARG A 9 14.33 -17.65 -6.98
N ALA A 10 13.17 -17.98 -7.55
CA ALA A 10 13.09 -18.54 -8.89
C ALA A 10 13.77 -17.60 -9.90
N SER A 11 13.52 -16.30 -9.81
CA SER A 11 13.99 -15.32 -10.79
C SER A 11 15.27 -14.61 -10.35
N PHE A 12 15.44 -14.31 -9.07
CA PHE A 12 16.56 -13.51 -8.56
C PHE A 12 17.70 -14.34 -7.96
N GLY A 13 17.43 -15.61 -7.65
CA GLY A 13 18.34 -16.48 -6.90
C GLY A 13 18.15 -16.41 -5.39
N VAL A 14 18.80 -17.34 -4.68
CA VAL A 14 18.64 -17.52 -3.23
C VAL A 14 18.92 -16.24 -2.43
N TRP A 15 20.03 -15.54 -2.74
CA TRP A 15 20.38 -14.27 -2.11
C TRP A 15 19.78 -13.08 -2.83
N GLY A 16 19.65 -13.15 -4.16
CA GLY A 16 19.04 -12.07 -4.94
C GLY A 16 17.58 -11.80 -4.59
N ALA A 17 16.84 -12.79 -4.12
CA ALA A 17 15.48 -12.59 -3.62
C ALA A 17 15.39 -11.58 -2.46
N ASN A 18 16.48 -11.37 -1.70
CA ASN A 18 16.52 -10.35 -0.66
C ASN A 18 16.42 -8.93 -1.22
N LEU A 19 16.92 -8.67 -2.44
CA LEU A 19 16.72 -7.36 -3.08
C LEU A 19 15.22 -7.06 -3.23
N ALA A 20 14.49 -8.01 -3.79
CA ALA A 20 13.06 -7.88 -4.03
C ALA A 20 12.27 -7.75 -2.71
N ALA A 21 12.62 -8.56 -1.70
CA ALA A 21 12.03 -8.49 -0.37
C ALA A 21 12.31 -7.15 0.33
N VAL A 22 13.55 -6.64 0.30
CA VAL A 22 13.93 -5.39 0.98
C VAL A 22 13.25 -4.18 0.33
N VAL A 23 13.24 -4.07 -1.00
CA VAL A 23 12.54 -2.99 -1.71
C VAL A 23 11.06 -2.96 -1.31
N ARG A 24 10.44 -4.14 -1.23
CA ARG A 24 9.05 -4.25 -0.80
C ARG A 24 8.86 -3.89 0.68
N ALA A 25 9.75 -4.36 1.56
CA ALA A 25 9.71 -4.06 2.99
C ALA A 25 9.75 -2.56 3.26
N ILE A 26 10.59 -1.81 2.53
CA ILE A 26 10.72 -0.35 2.67
C ILE A 26 9.37 0.34 2.42
N VAL A 27 8.70 0.00 1.32
CA VAL A 27 7.39 0.59 0.97
C VAL A 27 6.31 0.14 1.92
N ALA A 28 6.31 -1.13 2.34
CA ALA A 28 5.38 -1.65 3.32
C ALA A 28 5.55 -0.95 4.68
N ILE A 29 6.78 -0.67 5.14
CA ILE A 29 7.05 0.05 6.38
C ILE A 29 6.61 1.53 6.27
N PHE A 30 6.87 2.18 5.13
CA PHE A 30 6.40 3.54 4.89
C PHE A 30 4.88 3.63 5.03
N TRP A 31 4.15 2.75 4.33
CA TRP A 31 2.69 2.72 4.41
C TRP A 31 2.19 2.31 5.78
N TYR A 32 2.93 1.45 6.48
CA TYR A 32 2.62 1.10 7.85
C TYR A 32 2.65 2.33 8.78
N GLY A 33 3.66 3.19 8.66
CA GLY A 33 3.72 4.47 9.37
C GLY A 33 2.61 5.43 8.95
N ALA A 34 2.45 5.66 7.65
CA ALA A 34 1.46 6.59 7.10
C ALA A 34 0.01 6.25 7.52
N GLN A 35 -0.37 4.99 7.44
CA GLN A 35 -1.70 4.55 7.86
C GLN A 35 -1.88 4.56 9.39
N THR A 36 -0.81 4.36 10.16
CA THR A 36 -0.85 4.55 11.61
C THR A 36 -1.07 6.02 11.97
N ALA A 37 -0.45 6.94 11.22
CA ALA A 37 -0.67 8.37 11.36
C ALA A 37 -2.11 8.76 11.01
N ALA A 38 -2.65 8.28 9.88
CA ALA A 38 -4.04 8.49 9.50
C ALA A 38 -5.02 7.96 10.56
N ALA A 39 -4.81 6.75 11.08
CA ALA A 39 -5.63 6.20 12.16
C ALA A 39 -5.56 7.06 13.44
N SER A 40 -4.37 7.56 13.78
CA SER A 40 -4.19 8.44 14.94
C SER A 40 -4.90 9.79 14.77
N GLY A 41 -4.95 10.33 13.55
CA GLY A 41 -5.66 11.57 13.21
C GLY A 41 -7.15 11.49 13.53
N ALA A 42 -7.79 10.35 13.30
CA ALA A 42 -9.19 10.13 13.70
C ALA A 42 -9.39 10.25 15.22
N LEU A 43 -8.45 9.75 16.03
CA LEU A 43 -8.51 9.86 17.49
C LEU A 43 -8.23 11.29 17.96
N VAL A 44 -7.26 11.97 17.35
CA VAL A 44 -6.98 13.39 17.61
C VAL A 44 -8.24 14.23 17.33
N ALA A 45 -8.86 14.06 16.16
CA ALA A 45 -10.07 14.78 15.77
C ALA A 45 -11.24 14.57 16.75
N LEU A 46 -11.34 13.40 17.37
CA LEU A 46 -12.31 13.15 18.44
C LEU A 46 -11.93 13.87 19.74
N LEU A 47 -10.67 13.75 20.17
CA LEU A 47 -10.22 14.23 21.47
C LEU A 47 -10.21 15.76 21.55
N VAL A 48 -9.82 16.46 20.48
CA VAL A 48 -9.81 17.94 20.43
C VAL A 48 -11.19 18.59 20.58
N ARG A 49 -12.27 17.79 20.55
CA ARG A 49 -13.62 18.28 20.89
C ARG A 49 -13.79 18.61 22.37
N HIS A 50 -12.92 18.08 23.23
CA HIS A 50 -12.87 18.44 24.64
C HIS A 50 -11.87 19.58 24.85
N GLU A 51 -12.28 20.64 25.54
CA GLU A 51 -11.50 21.88 25.65
C GLU A 51 -10.09 21.66 26.22
N SER A 52 -9.96 20.81 27.26
CA SER A 52 -8.64 20.51 27.83
C SER A 52 -7.71 19.79 26.85
N MET A 53 -8.25 18.95 25.97
CA MET A 53 -7.48 18.22 24.97
C MET A 53 -7.12 19.13 23.80
N LEU A 54 -8.00 20.07 23.44
CA LEU A 54 -7.68 21.12 22.47
C LEU A 54 -6.54 22.01 22.97
N GLN A 55 -6.61 22.46 24.22
CA GLN A 55 -5.53 23.23 24.84
C GLN A 55 -4.22 22.44 24.88
N PHE A 56 -4.27 21.15 25.19
CA PHE A 56 -3.09 20.28 25.16
C PHE A 56 -2.52 20.12 23.75
N HIS A 57 -3.37 19.93 22.74
CA HIS A 57 -2.99 19.84 21.33
C HIS A 57 -2.34 21.13 20.81
N GLN A 58 -2.83 22.30 21.24
CA GLN A 58 -2.28 23.60 20.85
C GLN A 58 -1.04 24.02 21.66
N GLY A 59 -0.98 23.61 22.93
CA GLY A 59 0.04 24.09 23.88
C GLY A 59 1.31 23.24 23.94
N THR A 60 1.25 21.97 23.50
CA THR A 60 2.38 21.04 23.60
C THR A 60 2.84 20.60 22.24
N HIS A 61 4.14 20.70 21.95
CA HIS A 61 4.74 20.25 20.70
C HIS A 61 5.97 19.39 20.95
N TRP A 62 6.03 18.22 20.32
CA TRP A 62 7.16 17.29 20.35
C TRP A 62 7.50 16.85 18.93
N PHE A 63 8.79 16.90 18.56
CA PHE A 63 9.27 16.43 17.26
C PHE A 63 8.55 17.05 16.03
N GLY A 64 8.09 18.31 16.13
CA GLY A 64 7.37 18.97 15.05
C GLY A 64 5.87 18.66 14.97
N HIS A 65 5.35 17.82 15.87
CA HIS A 65 3.93 17.48 15.98
C HIS A 65 3.37 17.94 17.33
N SER A 66 2.06 18.04 17.46
CA SER A 66 1.44 18.29 18.77
C SER A 66 1.66 17.09 19.71
N GLY A 67 1.73 17.35 21.02
CA GLY A 67 1.84 16.29 22.03
C GLY A 67 0.69 15.28 21.95
N LEU A 68 -0.51 15.74 21.58
CA LEU A 68 -1.68 14.89 21.40
C LEU A 68 -1.52 13.93 20.20
N GLU A 69 -1.02 14.42 19.07
CA GLU A 69 -0.77 13.58 17.88
C GLU A 69 0.25 12.48 18.18
N VAL A 70 1.35 12.83 18.85
CA VAL A 70 2.39 11.84 19.22
C VAL A 70 1.80 10.77 20.14
N ILE A 71 1.01 11.14 21.14
CA ILE A 71 0.38 10.18 22.06
C ILE A 71 -0.60 9.27 21.31
N CYS A 72 -1.48 9.86 20.48
CA CYS A 72 -2.43 9.10 19.68
C CYS A 72 -1.71 8.14 18.72
N TYR A 73 -0.63 8.58 18.09
CA TYR A 73 0.19 7.72 17.21
C TYR A 73 0.79 6.55 17.98
N VAL A 74 1.43 6.80 19.13
CA VAL A 74 2.04 5.74 19.96
C VAL A 74 0.97 4.74 20.44
N ILE A 75 -0.22 5.21 20.80
CA ILE A 75 -1.35 4.34 21.17
C ILE A 75 -1.75 3.45 19.97
N MET A 76 -1.97 4.04 18.79
CA MET A 76 -2.35 3.28 17.60
C MET A 76 -1.27 2.30 17.16
N TRP A 77 -0.01 2.70 17.24
CA TRP A 77 1.15 1.87 16.99
C TRP A 77 1.20 0.66 17.95
N ALA A 78 1.03 0.90 19.25
CA ALA A 78 1.04 -0.14 20.27
C ALA A 78 -0.14 -1.11 20.10
N LEU A 79 -1.34 -0.61 19.81
CA LEU A 79 -2.53 -1.43 19.56
C LEU A 79 -2.32 -2.38 18.37
N GLN A 80 -1.76 -1.89 17.26
CA GLN A 80 -1.43 -2.76 16.13
C GLN A 80 -0.42 -3.83 16.55
N LEU A 81 0.65 -3.44 17.24
CA LEU A 81 1.66 -4.38 17.71
C LEU A 81 1.06 -5.52 18.55
N LEU A 82 0.09 -5.21 19.42
CA LEU A 82 -0.62 -6.20 20.23
C LEU A 82 -1.44 -7.20 19.41
N ILE A 83 -2.11 -6.74 18.35
CA ILE A 83 -2.88 -7.61 17.43
C ILE A 83 -1.95 -8.65 16.79
N ILE A 84 -0.75 -8.23 16.42
CA ILE A 84 0.24 -9.06 15.71
C ILE A 84 0.88 -10.12 16.61
N GLN A 85 1.11 -9.82 17.89
CA GLN A 85 1.78 -10.75 18.81
C GLN A 85 1.08 -12.12 18.91
N LYS A 86 -0.23 -12.14 18.63
CA LYS A 86 -1.09 -13.33 18.63
C LYS A 86 -1.12 -14.09 17.29
N GLY A 87 -0.44 -13.60 16.26
CA GLY A 87 -0.22 -14.29 14.99
C GLY A 87 -1.29 -14.06 13.91
N MET A 88 -1.09 -14.66 12.73
CA MET A 88 -1.91 -14.44 11.52
C MET A 88 -3.41 -14.75 11.69
N GLU A 89 -3.77 -15.70 12.54
CA GLU A 89 -5.18 -16.05 12.76
C GLU A 89 -5.94 -14.94 13.49
N THR A 90 -5.28 -14.21 14.40
CA THR A 90 -5.89 -13.04 15.07
C THR A 90 -6.08 -11.89 14.09
N VAL A 91 -5.08 -11.67 13.23
CA VAL A 91 -5.17 -10.68 12.14
C VAL A 91 -6.36 -10.99 11.23
N ARG A 92 -6.52 -12.25 10.83
CA ARG A 92 -7.64 -12.69 9.98
C ARG A 92 -9.00 -12.42 10.64
N ARG A 93 -9.19 -12.85 11.89
CA ARG A 93 -10.46 -12.64 12.62
C ARG A 93 -10.77 -11.18 12.85
N PHE A 94 -9.75 -10.36 13.12
CA PHE A 94 -9.91 -8.92 13.24
C PHE A 94 -10.44 -8.32 11.93
N GLN A 95 -9.87 -8.71 10.79
CA GLN A 95 -10.29 -8.26 9.47
C GLN A 95 -11.71 -8.72 9.11
N ASP A 96 -12.06 -9.97 9.43
CA ASP A 96 -13.38 -10.55 9.13
C ASP A 96 -14.52 -9.74 9.78
N TRP A 97 -14.27 -9.17 10.96
CA TRP A 97 -15.22 -8.28 11.64
C TRP A 97 -15.10 -6.82 11.21
N ALA A 98 -13.86 -6.31 11.09
CA ALA A 98 -13.63 -4.91 10.76
C ALA A 98 -14.22 -4.55 9.38
N GLY A 99 -14.01 -5.39 8.36
CA GLY A 99 -14.44 -5.11 6.99
C GLY A 99 -15.94 -4.76 6.85
N PRO A 100 -16.86 -5.63 7.31
CA PRO A 100 -18.29 -5.30 7.34
C PRO A 100 -18.63 -4.07 8.18
N ALA A 101 -17.97 -3.87 9.32
CA ALA A 101 -18.20 -2.70 10.17
C ALA A 101 -17.84 -1.38 9.46
N VAL A 102 -16.74 -1.34 8.70
CA VAL A 102 -16.36 -0.18 7.88
C VAL A 102 -17.45 0.13 6.86
N TRP A 103 -17.95 -0.89 6.17
CA TRP A 103 -19.00 -0.73 5.17
C TRP A 103 -20.29 -0.16 5.75
N VAL A 104 -20.72 -0.69 6.90
CA VAL A 104 -21.90 -0.17 7.59
C VAL A 104 -21.70 1.29 7.97
N ALA A 105 -20.55 1.65 8.57
CA ALA A 105 -20.27 3.03 8.96
C ALA A 105 -20.21 3.98 7.76
N MET A 106 -19.56 3.57 6.66
CA MET A 106 -19.48 4.38 5.44
C MET A 106 -20.86 4.58 4.80
N LEU A 107 -21.70 3.55 4.77
CA LEU A 107 -23.07 3.67 4.24
C LEU A 107 -23.94 4.56 5.12
N VAL A 108 -23.86 4.40 6.44
CA VAL A 108 -24.57 5.27 7.39
C VAL A 108 -24.14 6.72 7.21
N LEU A 109 -22.84 6.99 7.07
CA LEU A 109 -22.29 8.31 6.80
C LEU A 109 -22.82 8.89 5.48
N ALA A 110 -22.72 8.11 4.39
CA ALA A 110 -23.13 8.52 3.06
C ALA A 110 -24.63 8.84 3.00
N VAL A 111 -25.47 7.96 3.55
CA VAL A 111 -26.93 8.15 3.62
C VAL A 111 -27.27 9.35 4.48
N GLY A 112 -26.66 9.49 5.66
CA GLY A 112 -26.91 10.63 6.55
C GLY A 112 -26.57 11.97 5.91
N LEU A 113 -25.44 12.07 5.23
CA LEU A 113 -25.05 13.28 4.49
C LEU A 113 -25.95 13.52 3.28
N THR A 114 -26.33 12.48 2.55
CA THR A 114 -27.24 12.59 1.40
C THR A 114 -28.59 13.16 1.83
N ILE A 115 -29.13 12.70 2.96
CA ILE A 115 -30.38 13.23 3.53
C ILE A 115 -30.20 14.70 3.94
N LYS A 116 -29.10 15.03 4.63
CA LYS A 116 -28.82 16.40 5.08
C LYS A 116 -28.56 17.37 3.91
N ALA A 117 -28.02 16.88 2.79
CA ALA A 117 -27.80 17.63 1.57
C ALA A 117 -29.09 17.90 0.75
N GLY A 118 -30.25 17.41 1.20
CA GLY A 118 -31.53 17.58 0.51
C GLY A 118 -31.85 16.50 -0.52
N GLY A 119 -31.10 15.39 -0.55
CA GLY A 119 -31.34 14.25 -1.43
C GLY A 119 -30.10 13.82 -2.21
N PHE A 120 -30.27 12.75 -2.99
CA PHE A 120 -29.21 12.22 -3.84
C PHE A 120 -29.00 13.12 -5.07
N SER A 121 -27.75 13.53 -5.31
CA SER A 121 -27.33 14.26 -6.50
C SER A 121 -26.14 13.57 -7.14
N MET A 122 -26.19 13.39 -8.47
CA MET A 122 -25.03 13.00 -9.28
C MET A 122 -24.25 14.21 -9.80
N GLU A 123 -24.86 15.40 -9.77
CA GLU A 123 -24.16 16.64 -10.07
C GLU A 123 -23.34 17.03 -8.84
N HIS A 124 -22.02 17.18 -9.03
CA HIS A 124 -21.12 17.47 -7.91
C HIS A 124 -21.28 18.90 -7.37
N GLY A 125 -21.66 19.87 -8.21
CA GLY A 125 -21.81 21.28 -7.80
C GLY A 125 -20.52 21.97 -7.34
N ILE A 126 -19.42 21.23 -7.19
CA ILE A 126 -18.10 21.75 -6.82
C ILE A 126 -17.52 22.60 -7.96
N PRO A 127 -17.18 23.88 -7.72
CA PRO A 127 -16.50 24.73 -8.67
C PRO A 127 -15.17 24.14 -9.16
N MET A 128 -14.84 24.39 -10.43
CA MET A 128 -13.66 23.80 -11.07
C MET A 128 -12.34 24.28 -10.44
N ASP A 129 -12.29 25.54 -9.99
CA ASP A 129 -11.15 26.11 -9.25
C ASP A 129 -10.90 25.38 -7.92
N VAL A 130 -11.96 25.05 -7.18
CA VAL A 130 -11.86 24.25 -5.94
C VAL A 130 -11.37 22.84 -6.23
N LEU A 131 -11.86 22.21 -7.31
CA LEU A 131 -11.38 20.90 -7.74
C LEU A 131 -9.91 20.93 -8.16
N LEU A 132 -9.50 21.95 -8.91
CA LEU A 132 -8.10 22.12 -9.34
C LEU A 132 -7.17 22.33 -8.15
N ASP A 133 -7.55 23.14 -7.17
CA ASP A 133 -6.78 23.34 -5.94
C ASP A 133 -6.62 22.02 -5.15
N LYS A 134 -7.73 21.31 -4.92
CA LYS A 134 -7.73 20.05 -4.16
C LYS A 134 -7.02 18.89 -4.86
N THR A 135 -6.85 18.95 -6.18
CA THR A 135 -6.19 17.90 -6.97
C THR A 135 -4.77 18.26 -7.41
N ARG A 136 -4.30 19.49 -7.11
CA ARG A 136 -2.97 19.97 -7.50
C ARG A 136 -1.86 19.02 -7.06
N ASP A 137 -1.96 18.50 -5.84
CA ASP A 137 -0.94 17.67 -5.22
C ASP A 137 -1.16 16.16 -5.50
N ALA A 138 -2.17 15.80 -6.31
CA ALA A 138 -2.45 14.42 -6.69
C ALA A 138 -1.45 13.85 -7.72
N GLY A 139 -0.55 14.68 -8.26
CA GLY A 139 0.48 14.26 -9.22
C GLY A 139 -0.07 13.92 -10.61
N VAL A 140 -1.24 14.47 -10.96
CA VAL A 140 -1.92 14.25 -12.24
C VAL A 140 -1.96 15.55 -13.04
N ASN A 141 -1.30 15.57 -14.19
CA ASN A 141 -1.31 16.71 -15.11
C ASN A 141 -2.57 16.67 -15.97
N GLY A 142 -3.57 17.48 -15.65
CA GLY A 142 -4.78 17.63 -16.47
C GLY A 142 -5.96 18.15 -15.66
N GLN A 143 -6.96 18.70 -16.36
CA GLN A 143 -8.20 19.12 -15.71
C GLN A 143 -8.92 17.91 -15.10
N PRO A 144 -9.41 18.00 -13.84
CA PRO A 144 -10.23 16.96 -13.23
C PRO A 144 -11.37 16.52 -14.15
N GLY A 145 -11.53 15.21 -14.32
CA GLY A 145 -12.55 14.62 -15.20
C GLY A 145 -12.16 14.50 -16.68
N SER A 146 -11.04 15.08 -17.13
CA SER A 146 -10.52 14.85 -18.48
C SER A 146 -10.08 13.40 -18.69
N PHE A 147 -10.13 12.91 -19.93
CA PHE A 147 -9.67 11.55 -20.27
C PHE A 147 -8.24 11.29 -19.76
N TRP A 148 -7.33 12.24 -19.99
CA TRP A 148 -5.94 12.11 -19.54
C TRP A 148 -5.81 12.06 -18.02
N ALA A 149 -6.54 12.91 -17.28
CA ALA A 149 -6.56 12.84 -15.83
C ALA A 149 -7.10 11.50 -15.31
N LEU A 150 -8.16 10.96 -15.93
CA LEU A 150 -8.71 9.65 -15.57
C LEU A 150 -7.71 8.51 -15.82
N THR A 151 -7.01 8.52 -16.96
CA THR A 151 -5.98 7.50 -17.24
C THR A 151 -4.79 7.61 -16.28
N ALA A 152 -4.39 8.82 -15.91
CA ALA A 152 -3.34 9.07 -14.94
C ALA A 152 -3.73 8.58 -13.53
N VAL A 153 -4.96 8.87 -13.09
CA VAL A 153 -5.51 8.33 -11.83
C VAL A 153 -5.50 6.80 -11.84
N GLY A 154 -5.94 6.18 -12.94
CA GLY A 154 -5.89 4.73 -13.10
C GLY A 154 -4.47 4.16 -13.00
N ALA A 155 -3.49 4.83 -13.62
CA ALA A 155 -2.08 4.45 -13.54
C ALA A 155 -1.50 4.59 -12.11
N THR A 156 -1.85 5.67 -11.42
CA THR A 156 -1.46 5.89 -10.01
C THR A 156 -2.07 4.82 -9.11
N TRP A 157 -3.34 4.44 -9.30
CA TRP A 157 -3.97 3.36 -8.53
C TRP A 157 -3.28 2.01 -8.73
N ILE A 158 -2.88 1.68 -9.96
CA ILE A 158 -2.11 0.47 -10.23
C ILE A 158 -0.74 0.54 -9.54
N THR A 159 -0.06 1.69 -9.60
CA THR A 159 1.22 1.89 -8.92
C THR A 159 1.09 1.82 -7.39
N TYR A 160 -0.01 2.33 -6.84
CA TYR A 160 -0.33 2.25 -5.41
C TYR A 160 -0.47 0.80 -4.94
N PHE A 161 -1.09 -0.06 -5.76
CA PHE A 161 -1.23 -1.50 -5.48
C PHE A 161 0.00 -2.35 -5.88
N ALA A 162 1.09 -1.74 -6.36
CA ALA A 162 2.28 -2.44 -6.82
C ALA A 162 2.84 -3.46 -5.80
N ALA A 163 2.91 -3.05 -4.53
CA ALA A 163 3.41 -3.89 -3.44
C ALA A 163 2.54 -5.15 -3.24
N LEU A 164 1.22 -4.99 -3.37
CA LEU A 164 0.25 -6.07 -3.21
C LEU A 164 0.27 -7.05 -4.37
N TYR A 165 0.58 -6.60 -5.60
CA TYR A 165 0.76 -7.51 -6.74
C TYR A 165 1.95 -8.44 -6.56
N LEU A 166 3.06 -7.94 -6.00
CA LEU A 166 4.24 -8.75 -5.73
C LEU A 166 3.96 -9.83 -4.69
N ASN A 167 3.28 -9.47 -3.60
CA ASN A 167 3.16 -10.36 -2.44
C ASN A 167 1.82 -11.07 -2.29
N PHE A 168 0.98 -11.05 -3.32
CA PHE A 168 -0.32 -11.71 -3.29
C PHE A 168 -0.22 -13.20 -2.90
N CYS A 169 0.89 -13.86 -3.23
CA CYS A 169 1.15 -15.26 -2.85
C CYS A 169 1.32 -15.49 -1.34
N ASP A 170 1.67 -14.47 -0.55
CA ASP A 170 1.72 -14.57 0.92
C ASP A 170 0.34 -14.91 1.51
N PHE A 171 -0.72 -14.44 0.85
CA PHE A 171 -2.11 -14.68 1.22
C PHE A 171 -2.69 -15.89 0.49
N SER A 172 -2.51 -15.97 -0.83
CA SER A 172 -3.13 -17.02 -1.65
C SER A 172 -2.65 -18.43 -1.31
N ARG A 173 -1.46 -18.57 -0.70
CA ARG A 173 -0.98 -19.86 -0.17
C ARG A 173 -1.84 -20.45 0.94
N TYR A 174 -2.64 -19.63 1.62
CA TYR A 174 -3.59 -20.05 2.66
C TYR A 174 -5.00 -20.30 2.12
N ALA A 175 -5.24 -20.05 0.82
CA ALA A 175 -6.52 -20.33 0.20
C ALA A 175 -6.75 -21.84 0.05
N LYS A 176 -8.01 -22.26 0.19
CA LYS A 176 -8.42 -23.66 0.06
C LYS A 176 -8.21 -24.19 -1.37
N ASP A 177 -8.57 -23.38 -2.35
CA ASP A 177 -8.54 -23.74 -3.76
C ASP A 177 -8.47 -22.47 -4.65
N ARG A 178 -8.26 -22.68 -5.96
CA ARG A 178 -8.17 -21.60 -6.94
C ARG A 178 -9.49 -20.84 -7.12
N ALA A 179 -10.64 -21.51 -7.00
CA ALA A 179 -11.94 -20.87 -7.16
C ALA A 179 -12.23 -19.91 -5.99
N ALA A 180 -11.76 -20.20 -4.79
CA ALA A 180 -11.79 -19.29 -3.64
C ALA A 180 -10.96 -18.03 -3.91
N VAL A 181 -9.75 -18.17 -4.47
CA VAL A 181 -8.91 -17.01 -4.86
C VAL A 181 -9.60 -16.17 -5.93
N THR A 182 -10.13 -16.79 -6.99
CA THR A 182 -10.80 -16.08 -8.08
C THR A 182 -12.06 -15.34 -7.60
N ARG A 183 -12.93 -16.01 -6.83
CA ARG A 183 -14.14 -15.38 -6.29
C ARG A 183 -13.81 -14.27 -5.30
N GLY A 184 -12.85 -14.52 -4.39
CA GLY A 184 -12.39 -13.51 -3.43
C GLY A 184 -11.86 -12.26 -4.12
N ASN A 185 -11.06 -12.42 -5.17
CA ASN A 185 -10.55 -11.29 -5.96
C ASN A 185 -11.64 -10.57 -6.73
N LEU A 186 -12.60 -11.28 -7.34
CA LEU A 186 -13.70 -10.63 -8.07
C LEU A 186 -14.56 -9.76 -7.15
N TRP A 187 -14.94 -10.27 -5.98
CA TRP A 187 -15.73 -9.50 -5.03
C TRP A 187 -14.90 -8.40 -4.35
N GLY A 188 -13.66 -8.70 -3.97
CA GLY A 188 -12.80 -7.79 -3.20
C GLY A 188 -12.11 -6.70 -4.02
N LEU A 189 -11.84 -6.91 -5.31
CA LEU A 189 -11.16 -5.93 -6.17
C LEU A 189 -12.17 -5.14 -7.01
N PRO A 190 -12.68 -5.61 -8.17
CA PRO A 190 -13.51 -4.76 -9.02
C PRO A 190 -14.85 -4.39 -8.36
N VAL A 191 -15.57 -5.34 -7.75
CA VAL A 191 -16.90 -5.04 -7.17
C VAL A 191 -16.78 -4.10 -5.99
N ASN A 192 -15.95 -4.44 -5.01
CA ASN A 192 -15.77 -3.64 -3.81
C ASN A 192 -15.15 -2.26 -4.12
N LEU A 193 -14.18 -2.18 -5.04
CA LEU A 193 -13.56 -0.90 -5.39
C LEU A 193 -14.54 0.03 -6.12
N ILE A 194 -15.36 -0.49 -7.04
CA ILE A 194 -16.40 0.31 -7.71
C ILE A 194 -17.44 0.79 -6.69
N ALA A 195 -17.94 -0.11 -5.84
CA ALA A 195 -18.92 0.24 -4.82
C ALA A 195 -18.37 1.29 -3.84
N PHE A 196 -17.12 1.12 -3.39
CA PHE A 196 -16.51 2.04 -2.42
C PHE A 196 -16.21 3.38 -3.07
N SER A 197 -15.79 3.41 -4.34
CA SER A 197 -15.60 4.64 -5.12
C SER A 197 -16.90 5.41 -5.28
N LEU A 198 -18.02 4.71 -5.53
CA LEU A 198 -19.34 5.34 -5.59
C LEU A 198 -19.73 5.95 -4.23
N VAL A 199 -19.60 5.19 -3.14
CA VAL A 199 -19.94 5.68 -1.80
C VAL A 199 -19.04 6.85 -1.39
N ALA A 200 -17.74 6.80 -1.67
CA ALA A 200 -16.82 7.90 -1.41
C ALA A 200 -17.17 9.16 -2.23
N GLY A 201 -17.47 9.00 -3.52
CA GLY A 201 -17.88 10.10 -4.40
C GLY A 201 -19.18 10.76 -3.91
N VAL A 202 -20.22 9.97 -3.64
CA VAL A 202 -21.50 10.46 -3.10
C VAL A 202 -21.30 11.16 -1.76
N THR A 203 -20.52 10.56 -0.86
CA THR A 203 -20.22 11.16 0.45
C THR A 203 -19.52 12.50 0.30
N THR A 204 -18.55 12.61 -0.61
CA THR A 204 -17.80 13.85 -0.85
C THR A 204 -18.70 14.95 -1.43
N ILE A 205 -19.55 14.61 -2.41
CA ILE A 205 -20.53 15.54 -3.00
C ILE A 205 -21.52 16.01 -1.94
N SER A 206 -22.10 15.09 -1.18
CA SER A 206 -23.06 15.43 -0.12
C SER A 206 -22.41 16.24 1.00
N ALA A 207 -21.18 15.92 1.41
CA ALA A 207 -20.44 16.71 2.39
C ALA A 207 -20.18 18.14 1.88
N TYR A 208 -19.83 18.31 0.61
CA TYR A 208 -19.66 19.63 0.00
C TYR A 208 -20.95 20.45 0.01
N HIS A 209 -22.10 19.86 -0.35
CA HIS A 209 -23.40 20.56 -0.30
C HIS A 209 -23.80 20.96 1.13
N VAL A 210 -23.40 20.18 2.14
CA VAL A 210 -23.73 20.47 3.54
C VAL A 210 -22.78 21.48 4.17
N TYR A 211 -21.48 21.39 3.90
CA TYR A 211 -20.44 22.15 4.61
C TYR A 211 -19.76 23.23 3.78
N GLY A 212 -19.96 23.26 2.46
CA GLY A 212 -19.36 24.24 1.55
C GLY A 212 -17.87 24.04 1.29
N GLU A 213 -17.28 22.93 1.75
CA GLU A 213 -15.86 22.63 1.58
C GLU A 213 -15.63 21.17 1.17
N VAL A 214 -14.57 20.92 0.40
CA VAL A 214 -14.22 19.57 -0.05
C VAL A 214 -13.43 18.86 1.06
N LEU A 215 -14.11 17.92 1.71
CA LEU A 215 -13.56 17.03 2.73
C LEU A 215 -13.19 15.70 2.09
N LEU A 216 -11.89 15.40 2.02
CA LEU A 216 -11.37 14.19 1.38
C LEU A 216 -11.21 13.03 2.36
N HIS A 217 -11.17 13.32 3.67
CA HIS A 217 -10.92 12.33 4.69
C HIS A 217 -12.14 12.15 5.62
N PRO A 218 -12.57 10.90 5.92
CA PRO A 218 -13.76 10.66 6.73
C PRO A 218 -13.71 11.24 8.15
N GLU A 219 -12.53 11.34 8.75
CA GLU A 219 -12.33 11.97 10.06
C GLU A 219 -12.59 13.48 10.06
N GLN A 220 -12.38 14.15 8.92
CA GLN A 220 -12.75 15.56 8.79
C GLN A 220 -14.27 15.73 8.81
N ILE A 221 -14.98 14.76 8.22
CA ILE A 221 -16.45 14.75 8.21
C ILE A 221 -16.98 14.46 9.62
N SER A 222 -16.42 13.48 10.34
CA SER A 222 -16.86 13.16 11.71
C SER A 222 -16.60 14.31 12.69
N ALA A 223 -15.55 15.10 12.48
CA ALA A 223 -15.27 16.30 13.26
C ALA A 223 -16.39 17.36 13.14
N LYS A 224 -17.16 17.36 12.05
CA LYS A 224 -18.28 18.30 11.83
C LYS A 224 -19.60 17.87 12.47
N PHE A 225 -19.67 16.68 13.08
CA PHE A 225 -20.88 16.24 13.77
C PHE A 225 -21.14 17.05 15.03
N ASP A 226 -22.39 17.39 15.32
CA ASP A 226 -22.74 18.11 16.55
C ASP A 226 -22.68 17.16 17.77
N SER A 227 -23.17 15.93 17.60
CA SER A 227 -23.16 14.91 18.65
C SER A 227 -21.77 14.34 18.88
N TRP A 228 -21.25 14.50 20.10
CA TRP A 228 -19.99 13.89 20.52
C TRP A 228 -20.03 12.36 20.42
N VAL A 229 -21.17 11.73 20.74
CA VAL A 229 -21.32 10.27 20.65
C VAL A 229 -21.20 9.80 19.20
N LEU A 230 -21.83 10.52 18.27
CA LEU A 230 -21.76 10.18 16.84
C LEU A 230 -20.34 10.38 16.29
N ALA A 231 -19.68 11.48 16.69
CA ALA A 231 -18.28 11.74 16.36
C ALA A 231 -17.37 10.63 16.90
N ALA A 232 -17.60 10.16 18.14
CA ALA A 232 -16.84 9.10 18.76
C ALA A 232 -17.01 7.76 18.02
N ILE A 233 -18.24 7.37 17.70
CA ILE A 233 -18.53 6.14 16.95
C ILE A 233 -17.85 6.18 15.58
N ALA A 234 -17.97 7.31 14.86
CA ALA A 234 -17.36 7.45 13.54
C ALA A 234 -15.83 7.42 13.60
N ALA A 235 -15.22 8.22 14.49
CA ALA A 235 -13.77 8.27 14.66
C ALA A 235 -13.17 6.91 15.08
N LEU A 236 -13.80 6.22 16.03
CA LEU A 236 -13.37 4.89 16.45
C LEU A 236 -13.53 3.86 15.33
N THR A 237 -14.61 3.94 14.54
CA THR A 237 -14.79 3.03 13.40
C THR A 237 -13.72 3.26 12.34
N PHE A 238 -13.41 4.51 12.00
CA PHE A 238 -12.34 4.83 11.06
C PHE A 238 -10.96 4.44 11.57
N ALA A 239 -10.66 4.69 12.84
CA ALA A 239 -9.45 4.20 13.47
C ALA A 239 -9.33 2.67 13.32
N VAL A 240 -10.34 1.92 13.76
CA VAL A 240 -10.35 0.44 13.67
C VAL A 240 -10.22 -0.04 12.23
N ALA A 241 -10.93 0.60 11.29
CA ALA A 241 -10.87 0.31 9.86
C ALA A 241 -9.44 0.44 9.32
N THR A 242 -8.82 1.59 9.57
CA THR A 242 -7.46 1.90 9.10
C THR A 242 -6.45 0.96 9.74
N LEU A 243 -6.57 0.66 11.05
CA LEU A 243 -5.71 -0.33 11.70
C LEU A 243 -5.82 -1.72 11.06
N GLY A 244 -7.04 -2.17 10.71
CA GLY A 244 -7.25 -3.49 10.10
C GLY A 244 -6.59 -3.64 8.75
N ILE A 245 -6.85 -2.66 7.87
CA ILE A 245 -6.23 -2.62 6.55
C ILE A 245 -4.71 -2.55 6.68
N ASN A 246 -4.21 -1.73 7.60
CA ASN A 246 -2.77 -1.52 7.77
C ASN A 246 -2.02 -2.77 8.24
N VAL A 247 -2.60 -3.50 9.20
CA VAL A 247 -2.01 -4.75 9.71
C VAL A 247 -1.89 -5.79 8.58
N VAL A 248 -2.93 -5.95 7.76
CA VAL A 248 -2.93 -6.95 6.68
C VAL A 248 -2.02 -6.52 5.53
N ALA A 249 -2.20 -5.31 5.01
CA ALA A 249 -1.56 -4.86 3.77
C ALA A 249 -0.06 -4.58 3.96
N ASN A 250 0.31 -3.92 5.06
CA ASN A 250 1.62 -3.31 5.22
C ASN A 250 2.46 -4.02 6.28
N PHE A 251 1.85 -4.37 7.41
CA PHE A 251 2.59 -4.99 8.49
C PHE A 251 2.96 -6.45 8.20
N VAL A 252 1.99 -7.30 7.86
CA VAL A 252 2.23 -8.73 7.59
C VAL A 252 3.26 -8.89 6.47
N SER A 253 3.10 -8.06 5.44
CA SER A 253 4.02 -7.88 4.33
C SER A 253 5.47 -7.65 4.79
N SER A 254 5.72 -6.55 5.49
CA SER A 254 7.07 -6.20 5.97
C SER A 254 7.64 -7.25 6.93
N ALA A 255 6.81 -7.86 7.77
CA ALA A 255 7.25 -8.93 8.66
C ALA A 255 7.78 -10.16 7.90
N PHE A 256 7.11 -10.60 6.83
CA PHE A 256 7.60 -11.69 5.99
C PHE A 256 8.87 -11.31 5.22
N ASP A 257 8.92 -10.10 4.65
CA ASP A 257 10.09 -9.66 3.89
C ASP A 257 11.35 -9.58 4.75
N ILE A 258 11.27 -8.92 5.91
CA ILE A 258 12.41 -8.76 6.82
C ILE A 258 12.87 -10.12 7.34
N SER A 259 11.93 -11.03 7.61
CA SER A 259 12.28 -12.40 8.03
C SER A 259 13.04 -13.18 6.94
N ASN A 260 12.84 -12.88 5.66
CA ASN A 260 13.58 -13.53 4.58
C ASN A 260 15.04 -13.06 4.47
N VAL A 261 15.36 -11.84 4.92
CA VAL A 261 16.73 -11.31 4.85
C VAL A 261 17.69 -12.15 5.70
N PHE A 262 17.28 -12.50 6.93
CA PHE A 262 18.07 -13.33 7.84
C PHE A 262 17.20 -14.40 8.52
N PRO A 263 16.79 -15.47 7.80
CA PRO A 263 15.76 -16.40 8.26
C PRO A 263 16.16 -17.23 9.49
N ARG A 264 17.47 -17.41 9.73
CA ARG A 264 17.99 -18.09 10.94
C ARG A 264 17.83 -17.25 12.22
N GLN A 265 17.77 -15.92 12.09
CA GLN A 265 17.81 -15.00 13.24
C GLN A 265 16.49 -14.24 13.42
N ILE A 266 15.77 -13.99 12.33
CA ILE A 266 14.57 -13.17 12.30
C ILE A 266 13.37 -14.06 12.00
N SER A 267 12.57 -14.33 13.04
CA SER A 267 11.24 -14.93 12.88
C SER A 267 10.22 -13.90 12.42
N PHE A 268 9.05 -14.34 11.96
CA PHE A 268 7.93 -13.44 11.62
C PHE A 268 7.63 -12.40 12.72
N LYS A 269 7.60 -12.83 14.00
CA LYS A 269 7.37 -11.92 15.13
C LYS A 269 8.49 -10.88 15.27
N ARG A 270 9.75 -11.32 15.17
CA ARG A 270 10.92 -10.41 15.22
C ARG A 270 10.93 -9.44 14.04
N GLY A 271 10.63 -9.91 12.83
CA GLY A 271 10.50 -9.07 11.64
C GLY A 271 9.42 -8.00 11.81
N GLY A 272 8.28 -8.39 12.38
CA GLY A 272 7.22 -7.45 12.75
C GLY A 272 7.66 -6.40 13.77
N TYR A 273 8.40 -6.76 14.82
CA TYR A 273 8.94 -5.80 15.78
C TYR A 273 9.93 -4.82 15.14
N ILE A 274 10.76 -5.29 14.22
CA ILE A 274 11.69 -4.44 13.46
C ILE A 274 10.90 -3.45 12.59
N ALA A 275 9.91 -3.93 11.83
CA ALA A 275 9.05 -3.07 11.02
C ALA A 275 8.32 -2.02 11.87
N ALA A 276 7.79 -2.43 13.02
CA ALA A 276 7.12 -1.53 13.96
C ALA A 276 8.06 -0.44 14.48
N LEU A 277 9.27 -0.82 14.88
CA LEU A 277 10.28 0.11 15.38
C LEU A 277 10.70 1.12 14.31
N ILE A 278 10.92 0.67 13.08
CA ILE A 278 11.30 1.57 11.98
C ILE A 278 10.17 2.59 11.72
N ALA A 279 8.91 2.16 11.67
CA ALA A 279 7.78 3.09 11.48
C ALA A 279 7.61 4.07 12.65
N LEU A 280 7.95 3.67 13.88
CA LEU A 280 7.97 4.58 15.03
C LEU A 280 9.08 5.64 14.87
N VAL A 281 10.27 5.23 14.43
CA VAL A 281 11.41 6.13 14.17
C VAL A 281 11.15 7.07 12.99
N LEU A 282 10.35 6.64 12.00
CA LEU A 282 9.98 7.48 10.86
C LEU A 282 8.94 8.55 11.20
N TYR A 283 8.13 8.36 12.25
CA TYR A 283 7.04 9.27 12.59
C TYR A 283 7.48 10.72 12.86
N PRO A 284 8.54 11.01 13.65
CA PRO A 284 9.07 12.38 13.79
C PRO A 284 9.39 13.12 12.48
N PHE A 285 9.62 12.39 11.39
CA PHE A 285 9.93 12.97 10.09
C PHE A 285 8.70 13.05 9.18
N SER A 286 7.63 12.32 9.52
CA SER A 286 6.39 12.15 8.77
C SER A 286 6.55 12.24 7.24
N PRO A 287 7.35 11.35 6.62
CA PRO A 287 7.70 11.44 5.20
C PRO A 287 6.50 11.26 4.25
N TRP A 288 5.34 10.88 4.78
CA TRP A 288 4.08 10.74 4.04
C TRP A 288 3.28 12.05 3.97
N ASP A 289 3.50 13.01 4.86
CA ASP A 289 2.76 14.27 4.86
C ASP A 289 3.16 15.11 3.64
N GLY A 290 2.18 15.41 2.77
CA GLY A 290 2.38 16.17 1.53
C GLY A 290 3.25 15.49 0.46
N ASN A 291 3.83 14.31 0.73
CA ASN A 291 4.83 13.68 -0.14
C ASN A 291 4.51 12.20 -0.48
N ALA A 292 3.37 11.66 -0.02
CA ALA A 292 3.00 10.27 -0.27
C ALA A 292 2.92 9.92 -1.77
N ALA A 293 2.35 10.79 -2.61
CA ALA A 293 2.26 10.56 -4.05
C ALA A 293 3.65 10.50 -4.71
N HIS A 294 4.56 11.40 -4.33
CA HIS A 294 5.95 11.37 -4.79
C HIS A 294 6.69 10.13 -4.31
N PHE A 295 6.50 9.71 -3.06
CA PHE A 295 7.07 8.45 -2.56
C PHE A 295 6.58 7.24 -3.37
N VAL A 296 5.28 7.17 -3.69
CA VAL A 296 4.70 6.10 -4.51
C VAL A 296 5.27 6.12 -5.93
N ASN A 297 5.36 7.29 -6.54
CA ASN A 297 5.89 7.45 -7.90
C ASN A 297 7.41 7.21 -7.97
N ALA A 298 8.14 7.46 -6.89
CA ALA A 298 9.56 7.17 -6.79
C ALA A 298 9.80 5.71 -6.40
N ILE A 299 9.53 5.33 -5.15
CA ILE A 299 9.88 4.02 -4.62
C ILE A 299 8.89 2.94 -5.10
N GLY A 300 7.58 3.24 -5.15
CA GLY A 300 6.58 2.28 -5.66
C GLY A 300 6.85 1.88 -7.12
N ALA A 301 7.30 2.80 -7.96
CA ALA A 301 7.67 2.50 -9.35
C ALA A 301 8.89 1.57 -9.49
N THR A 302 9.76 1.46 -8.47
CA THR A 302 10.87 0.48 -8.47
C THR A 302 10.40 -0.98 -8.33
N MET A 303 9.14 -1.19 -7.94
CA MET A 303 8.53 -2.52 -7.88
C MET A 303 8.06 -3.05 -9.25
N GLY A 304 7.83 -2.16 -10.21
CA GLY A 304 7.45 -2.53 -11.57
C GLY A 304 8.45 -3.51 -12.21
N PRO A 305 9.76 -3.18 -12.25
CA PRO A 305 10.80 -4.08 -12.75
C PRO A 305 10.83 -5.44 -12.05
N LEU A 306 10.66 -5.46 -10.72
CA LEU A 306 10.64 -6.70 -9.94
C LEU A 306 9.49 -7.61 -10.39
N LEU A 307 8.30 -7.03 -10.58
CA LEU A 307 7.12 -7.76 -11.05
C LEU A 307 7.34 -8.25 -12.49
N GLY A 308 7.82 -7.38 -13.37
CA GLY A 308 8.10 -7.73 -14.77
C GLY A 308 9.04 -8.92 -14.90
N ILE A 309 10.13 -8.94 -14.11
CA ILE A 309 11.07 -10.06 -14.04
C ILE A 309 10.36 -11.34 -13.60
N ILE A 310 9.60 -11.31 -12.50
CA ILE A 310 8.91 -12.50 -11.97
C ILE A 310 7.89 -13.03 -12.98
N LEU A 311 7.12 -12.15 -13.63
CA LEU A 311 6.12 -12.54 -14.63
C LEU A 311 6.77 -13.21 -15.85
N VAL A 312 7.83 -12.60 -16.40
CA VAL A 312 8.57 -13.16 -17.54
C VAL A 312 9.21 -14.49 -17.17
N ASP A 313 9.85 -14.55 -16.01
CA ASP A 313 10.51 -15.74 -15.51
C ASP A 313 9.52 -16.91 -15.36
N TYR A 314 8.36 -16.65 -14.77
CA TYR A 314 7.37 -17.68 -14.50
C TYR A 314 6.61 -18.10 -15.77
N TYR A 315 6.05 -17.15 -16.53
CA TYR A 315 5.15 -17.46 -17.64
C TYR A 315 5.87 -17.72 -18.96
N LEU A 316 6.95 -17.00 -19.27
CA LEU A 316 7.62 -17.12 -20.57
C LEU A 316 8.80 -18.09 -20.52
N ILE A 317 9.65 -18.00 -19.49
CA ILE A 317 10.86 -18.83 -19.38
C ILE A 317 10.52 -20.20 -18.77
N ALA A 318 9.94 -20.20 -17.56
CA ALA A 318 9.60 -21.41 -16.84
C ALA A 318 8.28 -22.07 -17.31
N ARG A 319 7.46 -21.36 -18.10
CA ARG A 319 6.18 -21.83 -18.65
C ARG A 319 5.24 -22.40 -17.60
N GLY A 320 5.22 -21.79 -16.41
CA GLY A 320 4.42 -22.20 -15.26
C GLY A 320 4.97 -23.41 -14.49
N GLN A 321 6.17 -23.89 -14.80
CA GLN A 321 6.80 -25.03 -14.12
C GLN A 321 7.90 -24.57 -13.19
N LEU A 322 7.67 -24.68 -11.87
CA LEU A 322 8.65 -24.38 -10.83
C LEU A 322 8.92 -25.62 -9.97
N ASP A 323 10.19 -25.83 -9.63
CA ASP A 323 10.58 -26.82 -8.62
C ASP A 323 10.49 -26.19 -7.24
N VAL A 324 9.38 -26.44 -6.55
CA VAL A 324 9.13 -25.86 -5.22
C VAL A 324 10.15 -26.32 -4.19
N ALA A 325 10.66 -27.55 -4.29
CA ALA A 325 11.63 -28.07 -3.33
C ALA A 325 12.99 -27.36 -3.49
N ALA A 326 13.42 -27.14 -4.74
CA ALA A 326 14.66 -26.44 -5.03
C ALA A 326 14.66 -24.97 -4.55
N LEU A 327 13.51 -24.31 -4.39
CA LEU A 327 13.42 -22.94 -3.83
C LEU A 327 13.91 -22.86 -2.38
N TYR A 328 13.93 -23.98 -1.65
CA TYR A 328 14.41 -24.07 -0.26
C TYR A 328 15.84 -24.60 -0.14
N GLN A 329 16.49 -24.94 -1.27
CA GLN A 329 17.85 -25.46 -1.28
C GLN A 329 18.84 -24.37 -1.68
N GLU A 330 19.75 -24.02 -0.77
CA GLU A 330 20.78 -22.99 -1.02
C GLU A 330 21.70 -23.34 -2.19
N HIS A 331 21.98 -24.64 -2.35
CA HIS A 331 22.85 -25.19 -3.39
C HIS A 331 22.08 -25.84 -4.55
N GLY A 332 20.79 -25.49 -4.70
CA GLY A 332 19.92 -26.06 -5.73
C GLY A 332 19.94 -25.30 -7.07
N ARG A 333 18.99 -25.63 -7.95
CA ARG A 333 18.84 -25.06 -9.31
C ARG A 333 18.74 -23.52 -9.36
N TYR A 334 18.23 -22.91 -8.30
CA TYR A 334 18.05 -21.46 -8.19
C TYR A 334 19.24 -20.75 -7.53
N ARG A 335 20.42 -21.38 -7.45
CA ARG A 335 21.62 -20.74 -6.91
C ARG A 335 22.20 -19.70 -7.86
N TYR A 336 22.10 -19.88 -9.19
CA TYR A 336 22.76 -18.98 -10.15
C TYR A 336 24.25 -18.75 -9.83
N SER A 337 24.76 -17.53 -10.02
CA SER A 337 26.15 -17.15 -9.74
C SER A 337 26.30 -16.74 -8.28
N GLY A 338 26.68 -17.68 -7.42
CA GLY A 338 26.92 -17.41 -6.00
C GLY A 338 25.66 -17.00 -5.22
N GLY A 339 24.47 -17.42 -5.66
CA GLY A 339 23.17 -17.07 -5.08
C GLY A 339 22.46 -15.87 -5.75
N TRP A 340 23.07 -15.29 -6.79
CA TRP A 340 22.56 -14.11 -7.49
C TRP A 340 22.35 -14.38 -8.97
N ASN A 341 21.17 -14.03 -9.47
CA ASN A 341 20.91 -13.97 -10.91
C ASN A 341 21.31 -12.60 -11.47
N LEU A 342 22.46 -12.52 -12.14
CA LEU A 342 22.97 -11.27 -12.71
C LEU A 342 22.01 -10.67 -13.75
N ALA A 343 21.32 -11.51 -14.53
CA ALA A 343 20.32 -11.06 -15.49
C ALA A 343 19.18 -10.30 -14.80
N ALA A 344 18.70 -10.82 -13.67
CA ALA A 344 17.64 -10.19 -12.88
C ALA A 344 18.11 -8.88 -12.23
N LEU A 345 19.37 -8.83 -11.76
CA LEU A 345 19.94 -7.62 -11.15
C LEU A 345 20.10 -6.49 -12.17
N ILE A 346 20.67 -6.78 -13.34
CA ILE A 346 20.82 -5.79 -14.42
C ILE A 346 19.43 -5.32 -14.87
N ALA A 347 18.51 -6.25 -15.11
CA ALA A 347 17.14 -5.91 -15.49
C ALA A 347 16.42 -5.04 -14.45
N THR A 348 16.64 -5.30 -13.16
CA THR A 348 16.09 -4.48 -12.07
C THR A 348 16.69 -3.09 -12.07
N GLY A 349 18.02 -2.98 -12.20
CA GLY A 349 18.71 -1.69 -12.23
C GLY A 349 18.27 -0.82 -13.40
N VAL A 350 18.24 -1.38 -14.61
CA VAL A 350 17.79 -0.64 -15.81
C VAL A 350 16.30 -0.32 -15.72
N GLY A 351 15.47 -1.27 -15.30
CA GLY A 351 14.04 -1.02 -15.11
C GLY A 351 13.79 0.10 -14.10
N ALA A 352 14.48 0.11 -12.96
CA ALA A 352 14.37 1.13 -11.92
C ALA A 352 14.92 2.49 -12.39
N LEU A 353 15.95 2.49 -13.24
CA LEU A 353 16.48 3.70 -13.86
C LEU A 353 15.38 4.42 -14.64
N PHE A 354 14.65 3.70 -15.50
CA PHE A 354 13.59 4.29 -16.31
C PHE A 354 12.26 4.48 -15.56
N SER A 355 11.93 3.64 -14.59
CA SER A 355 10.66 3.74 -13.88
C SER A 355 10.66 4.76 -12.75
N SER A 356 11.82 4.98 -12.11
CA SER A 356 11.93 5.73 -10.86
C SER A 356 13.01 6.80 -10.91
N ILE A 357 14.25 6.44 -11.25
CA ILE A 357 15.39 7.36 -11.08
C ILE A 357 15.30 8.54 -12.06
N LEU A 358 15.22 8.27 -13.36
CA LEU A 358 15.13 9.32 -14.39
C LEU A 358 13.91 10.24 -14.22
N PRO A 359 12.67 9.74 -14.01
CA PRO A 359 11.51 10.63 -13.91
C PRO A 359 11.45 11.45 -12.61
N ASN A 360 12.07 10.99 -11.51
CA ASN A 360 11.97 11.69 -10.22
C ASN A 360 13.20 12.54 -9.88
N PHE A 361 14.37 12.24 -10.44
CA PHE A 361 15.63 12.92 -10.09
C PHE A 361 16.28 13.67 -11.26
N THR A 362 15.68 13.65 -12.45
CA THR A 362 16.19 14.35 -13.63
C THR A 362 15.06 15.04 -14.39
N SER A 363 15.41 15.94 -15.30
CA SER A 363 14.49 16.54 -16.27
C SER A 363 14.61 15.88 -17.67
N TRP A 364 15.25 14.72 -17.77
CA TRP A 364 15.53 14.07 -19.06
C TRP A 364 14.31 13.40 -19.69
N LEU A 365 13.32 13.05 -18.87
CA LEU A 365 12.08 12.45 -19.33
C LEU A 365 10.92 13.45 -19.20
N PRO A 366 9.90 13.36 -20.07
CA PRO A 366 8.72 14.21 -19.95
C PRO A 366 8.04 14.07 -18.58
N PRO A 367 7.42 15.14 -18.03
CA PRO A 367 6.79 15.09 -16.70
C PRO A 367 5.72 13.99 -16.54
N TRP A 368 5.00 13.65 -17.61
CA TRP A 368 3.99 12.59 -17.60
C TRP A 368 4.58 11.19 -17.46
N TRP A 369 5.87 11.00 -17.74
CA TRP A 369 6.51 9.68 -17.67
C TRP A 369 6.43 9.09 -16.25
N GLY A 370 6.63 9.92 -15.22
CA GLY A 370 6.58 9.50 -13.82
C GLY A 370 5.25 8.87 -13.44
N THR A 371 4.13 9.41 -13.93
CA THR A 371 2.78 8.88 -13.71
C THR A 371 2.62 7.44 -14.22
N TYR A 372 3.32 7.07 -15.30
CA TYR A 372 3.29 5.72 -15.88
C TYR A 372 4.58 4.94 -15.62
N GLY A 373 5.47 5.44 -14.76
CA GLY A 373 6.81 4.91 -14.51
C GLY A 373 6.79 3.42 -14.16
N TRP A 374 5.83 3.00 -13.34
CA TRP A 374 5.66 1.59 -12.96
C TRP A 374 5.49 0.66 -14.16
N PHE A 375 4.66 1.03 -15.15
CA PHE A 375 4.43 0.22 -16.35
C PHE A 375 5.69 0.11 -17.20
N PHE A 376 6.41 1.22 -17.37
CA PHE A 376 7.69 1.21 -18.06
C PHE A 376 8.69 0.32 -17.31
N GLY A 377 8.69 0.35 -15.98
CA GLY A 377 9.48 -0.55 -15.16
C GLY A 377 9.17 -2.03 -15.41
N VAL A 378 7.88 -2.41 -15.43
CA VAL A 378 7.44 -3.78 -15.76
C VAL A 378 7.92 -4.20 -17.14
N LEU A 379 7.70 -3.35 -18.16
CA LEU A 379 8.01 -3.66 -19.55
C LEU A 379 9.52 -3.72 -19.81
N ILE A 380 10.27 -2.71 -19.35
CA ILE A 380 11.72 -2.61 -19.55
C ILE A 380 12.44 -3.69 -18.72
N GLY A 381 12.08 -3.83 -17.44
CA GLY A 381 12.67 -4.84 -16.56
C GLY A 381 12.37 -6.26 -17.03
N GLY A 382 11.10 -6.56 -17.33
CA GLY A 382 10.70 -7.87 -17.87
C GLY A 382 11.33 -8.16 -19.23
N GLY A 383 11.26 -7.21 -20.18
CA GLY A 383 11.81 -7.37 -21.52
C GLY A 383 13.33 -7.56 -21.52
N LEU A 384 14.07 -6.77 -20.74
CA LEU A 384 15.51 -6.92 -20.62
C LEU A 384 15.87 -8.24 -19.95
N TYR A 385 15.14 -8.65 -18.91
CA TYR A 385 15.36 -9.95 -18.28
C TYR A 385 15.13 -11.12 -19.24
N TRP A 386 14.11 -11.04 -20.09
CA TRP A 386 13.84 -12.05 -21.11
C TRP A 386 15.03 -12.22 -22.07
N VAL A 387 15.55 -11.10 -22.59
CA VAL A 387 16.71 -11.09 -23.49
C VAL A 387 17.97 -11.60 -22.77
N LEU A 388 18.26 -11.09 -21.58
CA LEU A 388 19.45 -11.47 -20.82
C LEU A 388 19.41 -12.95 -20.40
N SER A 389 18.23 -13.49 -20.08
CA SER A 389 18.08 -14.91 -19.71
C SER A 389 18.28 -15.86 -20.89
N ALA A 390 18.13 -15.39 -22.14
CA ALA A 390 18.48 -16.17 -23.32
C ALA A 390 20.00 -16.30 -23.49
N VAL A 391 20.76 -15.26 -23.07
CA VAL A 391 22.23 -15.22 -23.16
C VAL A 391 22.90 -15.79 -21.91
N MET A 392 22.27 -15.66 -20.74
CA MET A 392 22.72 -16.17 -19.44
C MET A 392 21.69 -17.17 -18.89
N PRO A 393 21.56 -18.36 -19.50
CA PRO A 393 20.55 -19.33 -19.11
C PRO A 393 20.77 -19.83 -17.68
N ARG A 394 19.66 -20.24 -17.06
CA ARG A 394 19.67 -20.90 -15.74
C ARG A 394 20.66 -22.07 -15.74
N PRO A 395 21.51 -22.20 -14.72
CA PRO A 395 22.33 -23.40 -14.56
C PRO A 395 21.41 -24.63 -14.56
N VAL A 396 21.63 -25.54 -15.51
CA VAL A 396 20.97 -26.85 -15.48
C VAL A 396 21.62 -27.62 -14.32
N PRO A 397 20.85 -28.13 -13.35
CA PRO A 397 21.42 -28.91 -12.26
C PRO A 397 22.18 -30.11 -12.86
N ALA A 398 23.39 -30.37 -12.35
CA ALA A 398 24.16 -31.54 -12.76
C ALA A 398 23.34 -32.80 -12.41
N GLY A 399 22.86 -33.52 -13.43
CA GLY A 399 22.06 -34.74 -13.27
C GLY A 399 20.59 -34.67 -13.69
N ALA A 400 20.19 -33.71 -14.53
CA ALA A 400 18.89 -33.74 -15.22
C ALA A 400 18.90 -34.68 -16.42
#